data_AF-A0A146L8U9-F1
#
_entry.id   AF-A0A146L8U9-F1
#
_cell.length_a   1.000
_cell.length_b   1.000
_cell.length_c   1.000
_cell.angle_alpha   90.00
_cell.angle_beta   90.00
_cell.angle_gamma   90.00
#
_symmetry.space_group_name_H-M   'P 1'
#
loop_
_entity.id
_entity.type
_entity.pdbx_description
1 polymer ?
#
loop_
_entity_poly.entity_id
_entity_poly.type
_entity_poly.pdbx_seq_one_letter_code
_entity_poly.pdbx_strand_id
1 'polypeptide(L)'
;FDILGFTQEEKDNVYKITASVMHMGGMKFKQRGREEQAEADGQEEGERVAKLLGVDTAALYLGLLKPRIKVGNEFVTQGRNVNQVNYSVGAMSKAMFDRVFKWLVKKCNETLDTKQKRQHFIGVLDIAGFEIFDY
;
A
#
# COMPACT_ATOMS: atom_id res chain seq x y z
N PHE A 1 -14.94 15.01 0.37
CA PHE A 1 -14.35 14.91 1.71
C PHE A 1 -15.05 15.82 2.71
N ASP A 2 -15.02 17.15 2.53
CA ASP A 2 -15.55 18.10 3.54
C ASP A 2 -17.04 17.90 3.85
N ILE A 3 -17.89 17.77 2.82
CA ILE A 3 -19.33 17.50 2.99
C ILE A 3 -19.60 16.19 3.75
N LEU A 4 -18.72 15.20 3.58
CA LEU A 4 -18.86 13.88 4.23
C LEU A 4 -18.26 13.85 5.64
N GLY A 5 -17.83 15.00 6.18
CA GLY A 5 -17.36 15.13 7.56
C GLY A 5 -15.94 14.62 7.82
N PHE A 6 -15.11 14.45 6.78
CA PHE A 6 -13.71 14.10 6.98
C PHE A 6 -12.95 15.28 7.58
N THR A 7 -12.08 15.00 8.55
CA THR A 7 -11.18 16.04 9.08
C THR A 7 -10.10 16.39 8.06
N GLN A 8 -9.47 17.55 8.20
CA GLN A 8 -8.36 17.93 7.33
C GLN A 8 -7.19 16.94 7.42
N GLU A 9 -6.91 16.44 8.64
CA GLU A 9 -5.88 15.41 8.85
C GLU A 9 -6.22 14.11 8.12
N GLU A 10 -7.48 13.64 8.19
CA GLU A 10 -7.92 12.44 7.49
C GLU A 10 -7.75 12.58 5.96
N LYS A 11 -8.12 13.75 5.41
CA LYS A 11 -7.92 14.06 3.99
C LYS A 11 -6.44 13.99 3.61
N ASP A 12 -5.59 14.67 4.37
CA ASP A 12 -4.17 14.73 4.12
C ASP A 12 -3.53 13.34 4.22
N ASN A 13 -3.97 12.51 5.17
CA ASN A 13 -3.48 11.14 5.32
C ASN A 13 -3.89 10.25 4.14
N VAL A 14 -5.12 10.39 3.63
CA VAL A 14 -5.55 9.69 2.41
C VAL A 14 -4.69 10.12 1.22
N TYR A 15 -4.40 11.41 1.07
CA TYR A 15 -3.53 11.91 0.01
C TYR A 15 -2.10 11.41 0.14
N LYS A 16 -1.53 11.42 1.36
CA LYS A 16 -0.18 10.88 1.62
C LYS A 16 -0.09 9.40 1.26
N ILE A 17 -1.05 8.58 1.68
CA ILE A 17 -1.07 7.15 1.35
C ILE A 17 -1.20 6.95 -0.16
N THR A 18 -2.10 7.67 -0.82
CA THR A 18 -2.31 7.55 -2.27
C THR A 18 -1.06 7.98 -3.06
N ALA A 19 -0.42 9.08 -2.68
CA ALA A 19 0.82 9.54 -3.29
C ALA A 19 1.98 8.56 -3.04
N SER A 20 2.06 7.96 -1.85
CA SER A 20 3.09 6.96 -1.54
C SER A 20 2.98 5.74 -2.46
N VAL A 21 1.76 5.30 -2.82
CA VAL A 21 1.54 4.21 -3.78
C VAL A 21 2.14 4.54 -5.15
N MET A 22 2.02 5.78 -5.61
CA MET A 22 2.64 6.24 -6.86
C MET A 22 4.17 6.25 -6.76
N HIS A 23 4.72 6.81 -5.69
CA HIS A 23 6.17 6.86 -5.48
C HIS A 23 6.80 5.47 -5.32
N MET A 24 6.10 4.52 -4.69
CA MET A 24 6.54 3.13 -4.61
C MET A 24 6.73 2.50 -6.00
N GLY A 25 5.88 2.84 -6.98
CA GLY A 25 6.04 2.40 -8.37
C GLY A 25 7.29 2.96 -9.06
N GLY A 26 7.88 4.03 -8.53
CA GLY A 26 9.12 4.62 -9.02
C GLY A 26 10.39 4.04 -8.39
N MET A 27 10.29 3.21 -7.35
CA MET A 27 11.45 2.62 -6.68
C MET A 27 12.16 1.63 -7.62
N LYS A 28 13.47 1.79 -7.77
CA LYS A 28 14.30 0.96 -8.65
C LYS A 28 15.27 0.11 -7.83
N PHE A 29 15.52 -1.09 -8.34
CA PHE A 29 16.40 -2.07 -7.74
C PHE A 29 17.25 -2.73 -8.81
N LYS A 30 18.48 -3.08 -8.46
CA LYS A 30 19.44 -3.75 -9.35
C LYS A 30 20.09 -4.92 -8.66
N GLN A 31 20.66 -5.81 -9.46
CA GLN A 31 21.41 -6.95 -8.95
C GLN A 31 22.79 -6.50 -8.49
N ARG A 32 23.24 -7.00 -7.34
CA ARG A 32 24.56 -6.68 -6.79
C ARG A 32 25.65 -7.51 -7.46
N GLY A 33 26.21 -7.01 -8.55
CA GLY A 33 27.31 -7.67 -9.26
C GLY A 33 26.92 -9.08 -9.75
N ARG A 34 27.65 -10.11 -9.28
CA ARG A 34 27.34 -11.53 -9.58
C ARG A 34 26.50 -12.23 -8.51
N GLU A 35 26.15 -11.55 -7.41
CA GLU A 35 25.27 -12.10 -6.37
C GLU A 35 23.82 -12.07 -6.85
N GLU A 36 22.97 -13.03 -6.46
CA GLU A 36 21.52 -12.97 -6.77
C GLU A 36 20.77 -11.89 -5.97
N GLN A 37 21.42 -11.29 -4.98
CA GLN A 37 20.79 -10.33 -4.08
C GLN A 37 20.59 -8.96 -4.76
N ALA A 38 19.41 -8.37 -4.52
CA ALA A 38 19.10 -7.02 -4.94
C ALA A 38 19.73 -5.95 -4.04
N GLU A 39 19.98 -4.78 -4.62
CA GLU A 39 20.29 -3.53 -3.93
C GLU A 39 19.45 -2.39 -4.52
N ALA A 40 19.33 -1.29 -3.77
CA ALA A 40 18.62 -0.11 -4.25
C ALA A 40 19.37 0.55 -5.42
N ASP A 41 18.64 0.99 -6.44
CA ASP A 41 19.17 1.79 -7.54
C ASP A 41 18.67 3.23 -7.45
N GLY A 42 19.26 3.97 -6.51
CA GLY A 42 18.76 5.27 -6.06
C GLY A 42 17.77 5.16 -4.90
N GLN A 43 17.67 6.23 -4.10
CA GLN A 43 16.84 6.25 -2.89
C GLN A 43 15.78 7.35 -2.86
N GLU A 44 15.78 8.28 -3.81
CA GLU A 44 14.90 9.46 -3.81
C GLU A 44 13.41 9.10 -3.71
N GLU A 45 12.94 8.11 -4.48
CA GLU A 45 11.54 7.68 -4.42
C GLU A 45 11.23 6.99 -3.09
N GLY A 46 12.16 6.19 -2.55
CA GLY A 46 12.01 5.56 -1.25
C GLY A 46 11.97 6.57 -0.10
N GLU A 47 12.75 7.65 -0.19
CA GLU A 47 12.72 8.76 0.77
C GLU A 47 11.37 9.49 0.76
N ARG A 48 10.79 9.72 -0.42
CA ARG A 48 9.44 10.30 -0.54
C ARG A 48 8.39 9.39 0.08
N VAL A 49 8.45 8.08 -0.20
CA VAL A 49 7.55 7.08 0.42
C VAL A 49 7.70 7.10 1.94
N ALA A 50 8.93 7.04 2.44
CA ALA A 50 9.25 7.03 3.86
C ALA A 50 8.72 8.29 4.58
N LYS A 51 8.92 9.47 3.99
CA LYS A 51 8.39 10.74 4.50
C LYS A 51 6.87 10.76 4.55
N LEU A 52 6.19 10.29 3.50
CA LEU A 52 4.72 10.29 3.44
C LEU A 52 4.10 9.31 4.45
N LEU A 53 4.75 8.18 4.69
CA LEU A 53 4.29 7.14 5.61
C LEU A 53 4.79 7.31 7.05
N GLY A 54 5.70 8.25 7.29
CA GLY A 54 6.30 8.48 8.61
C GLY A 54 7.18 7.32 9.09
N VAL A 55 7.89 6.65 8.17
CA VAL A 55 8.82 5.55 8.48
C VAL A 55 10.26 5.95 8.15
N ASP A 56 11.22 5.22 8.70
CA ASP A 56 12.63 5.41 8.37
C ASP A 56 12.96 4.82 6.98
N THR A 57 13.68 5.59 6.15
CA THR A 57 14.06 5.19 4.78
C THR A 57 14.96 3.95 4.80
N ALA A 58 15.94 3.89 5.71
CA ALA A 58 16.86 2.75 5.75
C ALA A 58 16.15 1.47 6.20
N ALA A 59 15.24 1.57 7.18
CA ALA A 59 14.39 0.47 7.62
C ALA A 59 13.45 -0.01 6.51
N LEU A 60 12.88 0.90 5.71
CA LEU A 60 12.05 0.55 4.55
C LEU A 60 12.84 -0.28 3.54
N TYR A 61 14.02 0.20 3.11
CA TYR A 61 14.87 -0.54 2.18
C TYR A 61 15.37 -1.87 2.77
N LEU A 62 15.76 -1.89 4.05
CA LEU A 62 16.16 -3.13 4.72
C LEU A 62 15.04 -4.16 4.73
N GLY A 63 13.81 -3.72 5.05
CA GLY A 63 12.62 -4.59 5.06
C GLY A 63 12.28 -5.17 3.69
N LEU A 64 12.51 -4.40 2.60
CA LEU A 64 12.28 -4.86 1.23
C LEU A 64 13.39 -5.80 0.73
N LEU A 65 14.66 -5.46 0.98
CA LEU A 65 15.83 -6.18 0.45
C LEU A 65 16.20 -7.41 1.27
N LYS A 66 16.03 -7.32 2.59
CA LYS A 66 16.45 -8.33 3.59
C LYS A 66 15.36 -8.51 4.67
N PRO A 67 14.13 -8.91 4.32
CA PRO A 67 13.07 -9.15 5.29
C PRO A 67 13.46 -10.22 6.31
N ARG A 68 12.98 -10.05 7.55
CA ARG A 68 13.02 -11.09 8.58
C ARG A 68 11.81 -11.99 8.42
N ILE A 69 12.05 -13.29 8.27
CA ILE A 69 11.03 -14.29 8.05
C ILE A 69 10.99 -15.21 9.25
N LYS A 70 9.77 -15.53 9.71
CA LYS A 70 9.57 -16.49 10.78
C LYS A 70 9.69 -17.91 10.22
N VAL A 71 10.62 -18.70 10.74
CA VAL A 71 10.84 -20.10 10.39
C VAL A 71 10.70 -20.92 11.66
N GLY A 72 9.57 -21.63 11.81
CA GLY A 72 9.20 -22.25 13.09
C GLY A 72 9.04 -21.19 14.18
N ASN A 73 9.90 -21.24 15.20
CA ASN A 73 9.92 -20.28 16.32
C ASN A 73 10.98 -19.18 16.19
N GLU A 74 11.83 -19.22 15.15
CA GLU A 74 12.95 -18.29 14.98
C GLU A 74 12.69 -17.28 13.86
N PHE A 75 13.42 -16.16 13.87
CA PHE A 75 13.42 -15.18 12.79
C PHE A 75 14.76 -15.16 12.08
N VAL A 76 14.73 -15.44 10.78
CA VAL A 76 15.91 -15.46 9.93
C VAL A 76 15.83 -14.32 8.93
N THR A 77 16.94 -13.61 8.73
CA THR A 77 17.04 -12.57 7.70
C THR A 77 17.32 -13.23 6.35
N GLN A 78 16.47 -12.99 5.35
CA GLN A 78 16.63 -13.56 4.02
C GLN A 78 16.81 -12.46 2.97
N GLY A 79 17.88 -12.52 2.18
CA GLY A 79 18.06 -11.66 1.02
C GLY A 79 17.05 -11.98 -0.09
N ARG A 80 16.59 -10.94 -0.80
CA ARG A 80 15.71 -11.07 -1.97
C ARG A 80 16.46 -10.73 -3.26
N ASN A 81 16.08 -11.39 -4.35
CA ASN A 81 16.51 -11.00 -5.68
C ASN A 81 15.64 -9.86 -6.24
N VAL A 82 16.07 -9.24 -7.35
CA VAL A 82 15.42 -8.03 -7.91
C VAL A 82 13.94 -8.26 -8.21
N ASN A 83 13.60 -9.40 -8.81
CA ASN A 83 12.22 -9.73 -9.17
C ASN A 83 11.33 -9.90 -7.93
N GLN A 84 11.84 -10.55 -6.89
CA GLN A 84 11.13 -10.71 -5.62
C GLN A 84 10.88 -9.37 -4.93
N VAL A 85 11.84 -8.44 -4.97
CA VAL A 85 11.69 -7.10 -4.39
C VAL A 85 10.64 -6.31 -5.17
N ASN A 86 10.73 -6.28 -6.51
CA ASN A 86 9.74 -5.60 -7.36
C ASN A 86 8.32 -6.13 -7.14
N TYR A 87 8.17 -7.46 -7.06
CA TYR A 87 6.89 -8.08 -6.74
C TYR A 87 6.38 -7.66 -5.36
N SER A 88 7.25 -7.63 -4.35
CA SER A 88 6.91 -7.23 -2.98
C SER A 88 6.48 -5.77 -2.90
N VAL A 89 7.15 -4.86 -3.61
CA VAL A 89 6.78 -3.44 -3.72
C VAL A 89 5.40 -3.32 -4.33
N GLY A 90 5.15 -3.95 -5.50
CA GLY A 90 3.83 -3.91 -6.14
C GLY A 90 2.72 -4.53 -5.29
N ALA A 91 3.00 -5.62 -4.57
CA ALA A 91 2.06 -6.23 -3.63
C ALA A 91 1.74 -5.29 -2.46
N MET A 92 2.75 -4.62 -1.89
CA MET A 92 2.56 -3.66 -0.81
C MET A 92 1.76 -2.44 -1.26
N SER A 93 2.06 -1.90 -2.45
CA SER A 93 1.30 -0.79 -3.06
C SER A 93 -0.19 -1.14 -3.23
N LYS A 94 -0.49 -2.31 -3.81
CA LYS A 94 -1.88 -2.79 -3.94
C LYS A 94 -2.56 -2.95 -2.59
N ALA A 95 -1.86 -3.52 -1.61
CA ALA A 95 -2.41 -3.78 -0.30
C ALA A 95 -2.63 -2.49 0.53
N MET A 96 -1.86 -1.43 0.29
CA MET A 96 -2.10 -0.11 0.89
C MET A 96 -3.34 0.55 0.27
N PHE A 97 -3.45 0.54 -1.06
CA PHE A 97 -4.59 1.11 -1.75
C PHE A 97 -5.91 0.40 -1.41
N ASP A 98 -5.93 -0.94 -1.38
CA ASP A 98 -7.10 -1.72 -0.96
C ASP A 98 -7.58 -1.34 0.44
N ARG A 99 -6.65 -1.20 1.40
CA ARG A 99 -6.97 -0.84 2.78
C ARG A 99 -7.49 0.58 2.91
N VAL A 100 -6.89 1.56 2.23
CA VAL A 100 -7.38 2.94 2.30
C VAL A 100 -8.76 3.07 1.63
N PHE A 101 -8.99 2.36 0.53
CA PHE A 101 -10.29 2.35 -0.14
C PHE A 101 -11.39 1.74 0.76
N LYS A 102 -11.14 0.58 1.38
CA LYS A 102 -12.06 -0.03 2.35
C LYS A 102 -12.35 0.90 3.53
N TRP A 103 -11.33 1.60 4.02
CA TRP A 103 -11.49 2.59 5.09
C TRP A 103 -12.36 3.76 4.65
N LEU A 104 -12.17 4.30 3.44
CA LEU A 104 -13.00 5.36 2.88
C LEU A 104 -14.48 4.96 2.79
N VAL A 105 -14.76 3.76 2.28
CA VAL A 105 -16.14 3.22 2.19
C VAL A 105 -16.77 3.13 3.58
N LYS A 106 -16.01 2.64 4.57
CA LYS A 106 -16.50 2.57 5.96
C LYS A 106 -16.84 3.96 6.51
N LYS A 107 -15.96 4.95 6.32
CA LYS A 107 -16.20 6.34 6.76
C LYS A 107 -17.41 6.96 6.08
N CYS A 108 -17.60 6.75 4.77
CA CYS A 108 -18.80 7.20 4.07
C CYS A 108 -20.07 6.58 4.67
N ASN A 109 -20.05 5.28 4.99
CA ASN A 109 -21.19 4.60 5.60
C ASN A 109 -21.51 5.12 7.01
N GLU A 110 -20.50 5.50 7.79
CA GLU A 110 -20.69 6.13 9.11
C GLU A 110 -21.43 7.48 9.00
N THR A 111 -21.08 8.31 8.01
CA THR A 111 -21.75 9.61 7.79
C THR A 111 -23.19 9.46 7.28
N LEU A 112 -23.48 8.38 6.54
CA LEU A 112 -24.81 8.09 6.00
C LEU A 112 -25.72 7.34 6.99
N ASP A 113 -25.22 6.93 8.16
CA ASP A 113 -26.03 6.23 9.14
C ASP A 113 -26.89 7.19 9.98
N THR A 114 -28.20 7.14 9.75
CA THR A 114 -29.18 7.98 10.46
C THR A 114 -29.55 7.46 11.85
N LYS A 115 -29.04 6.28 12.27
CA LYS A 115 -29.39 5.58 13.53
C LYS A 115 -30.88 5.26 13.72
N GLN A 116 -31.71 5.48 12.70
CA GLN A 116 -33.14 5.16 12.74
C GLN A 116 -33.36 3.65 12.54
N LYS A 117 -34.47 3.14 13.09
CA LYS A 117 -34.82 1.72 12.97
C LYS A 117 -35.12 1.39 11.51
N ARG A 118 -34.32 0.51 10.90
CA ARG A 118 -34.50 0.07 9.50
C ARG A 118 -35.23 -1.27 9.49
N GLN A 119 -36.36 -1.34 8.78
CA GLN A 119 -37.17 -2.57 8.66
C GLN A 119 -36.99 -3.24 7.29
N HIS A 120 -36.80 -2.45 6.24
CA HIS A 120 -36.60 -2.90 4.86
C HIS A 120 -35.56 -2.00 4.17
N PHE A 121 -34.92 -2.49 3.11
CA PHE A 121 -34.04 -1.68 2.25
C PHE A 121 -34.17 -2.13 0.79
N ILE A 122 -33.83 -1.23 -0.14
CA ILE A 122 -33.69 -1.55 -1.57
C ILE A 122 -32.19 -1.51 -1.88
N GLY A 123 -31.64 -2.65 -2.32
CA GLY A 123 -30.24 -2.74 -2.74
C GLY A 123 -30.11 -2.40 -4.23
N VAL A 124 -29.25 -1.45 -4.57
CA VAL A 124 -28.85 -1.17 -5.95
C VAL A 124 -27.50 -1.82 -6.18
N LEU A 125 -27.44 -2.79 -7.09
CA LEU A 125 -26.19 -3.48 -7.45
C LEU A 125 -25.54 -2.75 -8.63
N ASP A 126 -24.33 -2.25 -8.40
CA ASP A 126 -23.46 -1.68 -9.44
C ASP A 126 -22.10 -2.39 -9.36
N ILE A 127 -21.77 -3.13 -10.41
CA ILE A 127 -20.50 -3.85 -10.55
C ILE A 127 -19.99 -3.62 -11.97
N ALA A 128 -18.74 -3.18 -12.08
CA ALA A 128 -18.11 -2.94 -13.37
C ALA A 128 -18.00 -4.24 -14.20
N GLY A 129 -18.02 -4.09 -15.53
CA GLY A 129 -17.96 -5.20 -16.47
C GLY A 129 -16.65 -5.98 -16.43
N PHE A 130 -16.66 -7.16 -17.04
CA PHE A 130 -15.49 -8.02 -17.15
C PHE A 130 -14.47 -7.46 -18.14
N GLU A 131 -13.18 -7.50 -17.80
CA GLU A 131 -12.09 -7.10 -18.69
C GLU A 131 -11.33 -8.34 -19.17
N ILE A 132 -11.18 -8.52 -20.49
CA ILE A 132 -10.42 -9.62 -21.10
C ILE A 132 -9.09 -9.06 -21.59
N PHE A 133 -8.00 -9.57 -21.01
CA PHE A 133 -6.63 -9.22 -21.39
C PHE A 133 -5.79 -10.48 -21.60
N ASP A 134 -4.71 -10.36 -22.38
CA ASP A 134 -3.76 -11.46 -22.70
C ASP A 134 -2.71 -11.74 -21.60
N TYR A 135 -2.83 -11.08 -20.43
CA TYR A 135 -1.76 -10.99 -19.42
C TYR A 135 -1.55 -12.26 -18.60
#